data_AF-A0A842N807-F1
#
_entry.id   AF-A0A842N807-F1
#
_cell.length_a   1.000
_cell.length_b   1.000
_cell.length_c   1.000
_cell.angle_alpha   90.00
_cell.angle_beta   90.00
_cell.angle_gamma   90.00
#
_symmetry.space_group_name_H-M   'P 1'
#
loop_
_entity.id
_entity.type
_entity.pdbx_description
1 polymer ?
#
loop_
_entity_poly.entity_id
_entity_poly.type
_entity_poly.pdbx_seq_one_letter_code
_entity_poly.pdbx_strand_id
1 'polypeptide(L)'
;MLKTRPSQAERYPPMEEVIMGILDGRFGKKPQVNKAAFPAVVPRLVSKLKLEREQFLFGGVTALKSEGAPVAGISPILDSGSELDAALKGFQLTNIMGFAWNYMEFEDQLPFDRQLTAAVESNDGDITKRYRERYLDCQGIIDLLSSFLAEDIHRIWGYPEPGAKFKRALGNAVITLGILSQATTASVFGDTKTERKLKRRLRV
;
A
#
# COMPACT_ATOMS: atom_id res chain seq x y z
N MET A 1 40.65 -23.70 42.57
CA MET A 1 39.30 -23.77 41.98
C MET A 1 38.67 -22.38 42.07
N LEU A 2 38.61 -21.64 40.96
CA LEU A 2 37.94 -20.34 40.86
C LEU A 2 37.02 -20.41 39.64
N LYS A 3 35.70 -20.45 39.90
CA LYS A 3 34.67 -20.36 38.86
C LYS A 3 34.49 -18.89 38.48
N THR A 4 35.03 -18.49 37.34
CA THR A 4 34.72 -17.21 36.71
C THR A 4 33.27 -17.25 36.20
N ARG A 5 32.45 -16.28 36.61
CA ARG A 5 31.10 -16.06 36.08
C ARG A 5 31.22 -15.47 34.67
N PRO A 6 30.42 -15.90 33.68
CA PRO A 6 30.39 -15.23 32.39
C PRO A 6 29.73 -13.85 32.50
N SER A 7 30.23 -12.91 31.69
CA SER A 7 29.78 -11.53 31.61
C SER A 7 28.41 -11.42 30.92
N GLN A 8 27.68 -10.33 31.17
CA GLN A 8 26.33 -10.07 30.65
C GLN A 8 26.23 -9.97 29.10
N ALA A 9 27.31 -10.18 28.35
CA ALA A 9 27.33 -10.17 26.89
C ALA A 9 26.87 -11.51 26.25
N GLU A 10 26.64 -12.57 27.03
CA GLU A 10 26.23 -13.89 26.52
C GLU A 10 24.69 -14.14 26.53
N ARG A 11 23.86 -13.11 26.72
CA ARG A 11 22.39 -13.29 26.85
C ARG A 11 21.54 -12.93 25.65
N TYR A 12 22.13 -12.53 24.52
CA TYR A 12 21.37 -12.32 23.29
C TYR A 12 22.14 -12.87 22.09
N PRO A 13 21.52 -13.71 21.24
CA PRO A 13 22.14 -14.08 19.98
C PRO A 13 22.34 -12.82 19.12
N PRO A 14 23.41 -12.76 18.31
CA PRO A 14 23.61 -11.66 17.37
C PRO A 14 22.38 -11.58 16.45
N MET A 15 21.85 -10.35 16.27
CA MET A 15 20.65 -10.06 15.45
C MET A 15 20.73 -10.58 14.00
N GLU A 16 21.92 -10.99 13.55
CA GLU A 16 22.17 -11.56 12.23
C GLU A 16 21.74 -13.04 12.13
N GLU A 17 21.71 -13.80 13.23
CA GLU A 17 21.29 -15.21 13.22
C GLU A 17 19.77 -15.39 13.25
N VAL A 18 19.02 -14.42 13.80
CA VAL A 18 17.54 -14.44 13.75
C VAL A 18 17.03 -14.21 12.31
N ILE A 19 17.85 -13.61 11.45
CA ILE A 19 17.50 -13.33 10.05
C ILE A 19 17.92 -14.49 9.11
N MET A 20 18.88 -15.31 9.50
CA MET A 20 19.47 -16.35 8.63
C MET A 20 18.90 -17.76 8.83
N GLY A 21 18.11 -18.01 9.87
CA GLY A 21 17.50 -19.33 10.14
C GLY A 21 16.29 -19.73 9.25
N ILE A 22 15.88 -18.91 8.28
CA ILE A 22 14.73 -19.18 7.38
C ILE A 22 15.20 -19.36 5.92
N LEU A 23 16.43 -19.86 5.72
CA LEU A 23 16.97 -20.15 4.39
C LEU A 23 17.41 -21.61 4.29
N ASP A 24 16.56 -22.54 4.71
CA ASP A 24 16.65 -23.93 4.28
C ASP A 24 15.69 -24.19 3.12
N GLY A 25 16.27 -24.65 2.01
CA GLY A 25 15.63 -24.76 0.72
C GLY A 25 14.43 -25.69 0.70
N ARG A 26 13.26 -25.11 0.45
CA ARG A 26 12.11 -25.76 -0.17
C ARG A 26 11.49 -24.73 -1.12
N PHE A 27 10.95 -25.15 -2.24
CA PHE A 27 10.16 -24.29 -3.15
C PHE A 27 9.24 -23.38 -2.33
N GLY A 28 9.67 -22.12 -2.14
CA GLY A 28 9.38 -21.37 -0.91
C GLY A 28 7.90 -21.05 -0.76
N LYS A 29 7.28 -21.58 0.29
CA LYS A 29 5.96 -21.11 0.73
C LYS A 29 6.05 -19.61 0.97
N LYS A 30 5.01 -18.86 0.56
CA LYS A 30 4.94 -17.43 0.85
C LYS A 30 5.07 -17.21 2.36
N PRO A 31 5.84 -16.20 2.82
CA PRO A 31 5.86 -15.82 4.22
C PRO A 31 4.43 -15.66 4.75
N GLN A 32 4.18 -16.14 5.97
CA GLN A 32 2.90 -15.94 6.64
C GLN A 32 3.09 -14.92 7.75
N VAL A 33 2.17 -13.96 7.82
CA VAL A 33 2.10 -12.89 8.81
C VAL A 33 0.95 -13.22 9.74
N ASN A 34 1.25 -13.32 11.03
CA ASN A 34 0.25 -13.57 12.06
C ASN A 34 0.07 -12.34 12.96
N LYS A 35 -0.92 -12.40 13.85
CA LYS A 35 -1.24 -11.30 14.78
C LYS A 35 -0.05 -10.76 15.57
N ALA A 36 0.92 -11.59 15.93
CA ALA A 36 2.10 -11.17 16.69
C ALA A 36 3.00 -10.22 15.88
N ALA A 37 2.99 -10.32 14.55
CA ALA A 37 3.78 -9.46 13.67
C ALA A 37 3.12 -8.11 13.38
N PHE A 38 1.81 -7.96 13.62
CA PHE A 38 1.05 -6.75 13.24
C PHE A 38 1.62 -5.44 13.79
N PRO A 39 2.04 -5.36 15.07
CA PRO A 39 2.64 -4.12 15.61
C PRO A 39 3.89 -3.67 14.85
N ALA A 40 4.61 -4.59 14.20
CA ALA A 40 5.78 -4.26 13.38
C ALA A 40 5.42 -3.98 11.91
N VAL A 41 4.47 -4.73 11.32
CA VAL A 41 4.14 -4.58 9.89
C VAL A 41 3.22 -3.41 9.60
N VAL A 42 2.21 -3.15 10.44
CA VAL A 42 1.20 -2.11 10.19
C VAL A 42 1.82 -0.72 10.09
N PRO A 43 2.66 -0.24 11.05
CA PRO A 43 3.26 1.09 10.95
C PRO A 43 4.15 1.26 9.71
N ARG A 44 4.90 0.21 9.35
CA ARG A 44 5.74 0.19 8.14
C ARG A 44 4.90 0.29 6.87
N LEU A 45 3.79 -0.44 6.82
CA LEU A 45 2.86 -0.42 5.70
C LEU A 45 2.21 0.96 5.55
N VAL A 46 1.66 1.52 6.63
CA VAL A 46 1.04 2.86 6.65
C VAL A 46 2.00 3.94 6.16
N SER A 47 3.23 3.95 6.67
CA SER A 47 4.24 4.92 6.26
C SER A 47 4.57 4.84 4.77
N LYS A 48 4.77 3.62 4.24
CA LYS A 48 5.07 3.43 2.82
C LYS A 48 3.88 3.77 1.91
N LEU A 49 2.67 3.37 2.28
CA LEU A 49 1.46 3.68 1.51
C LEU A 49 1.20 5.19 1.46
N LYS A 50 1.47 5.91 2.56
CA LYS A 50 1.39 7.37 2.58
C LYS A 50 2.33 8.00 1.56
N LEU A 51 3.60 7.57 1.55
CA LEU A 51 4.59 8.05 0.60
C LEU A 51 4.17 7.77 -0.86
N GLU A 52 3.61 6.58 -1.13
CA GLU A 52 3.09 6.24 -2.46
C GLU A 52 1.97 7.18 -2.91
N ARG A 53 1.05 7.57 -2.02
CA ARG A 53 -0.04 8.52 -2.34
C ARG A 53 0.51 9.90 -2.67
N GLU A 54 1.47 10.39 -1.87
CA GLU A 54 2.11 11.68 -2.10
C GLU A 54 2.86 11.70 -3.44
N GLN A 55 3.61 10.64 -3.75
CA GLN A 55 4.31 10.49 -5.02
C GLN A 55 3.36 10.35 -6.21
N PHE A 56 2.25 9.62 -6.05
CA PHE A 56 1.22 9.48 -7.07
C PHE A 56 0.62 10.83 -7.43
N LEU A 57 0.22 11.64 -6.44
CA LEU A 57 -0.36 12.96 -6.70
C LEU A 57 0.65 13.88 -7.39
N PHE A 58 1.85 13.98 -6.82
CA PHE A 58 2.90 14.85 -7.37
C PHE A 58 3.28 14.46 -8.80
N GLY A 59 3.48 13.16 -9.05
CA GLY A 59 3.80 12.63 -10.37
C GLY A 59 2.67 12.83 -11.37
N GLY A 60 1.42 12.59 -10.94
CA GLY A 60 0.23 12.82 -11.75
C GLY A 60 0.10 14.28 -12.19
N VAL A 61 0.14 15.22 -11.24
CA VAL A 61 0.05 16.66 -11.56
C VAL A 61 1.19 17.12 -12.47
N THR A 62 2.41 16.64 -12.24
CA THR A 62 3.58 16.97 -13.07
C THR A 62 3.41 16.45 -14.50
N ALA A 63 2.97 15.21 -14.66
CA ALA A 63 2.72 14.61 -15.98
C ALA A 63 1.64 15.41 -16.74
N LEU A 64 0.53 15.73 -16.07
CA LEU A 64 -0.54 16.53 -16.65
C LEU A 64 -0.07 17.90 -17.12
N LYS A 65 0.72 18.58 -16.30
CA LYS A 65 1.33 19.86 -16.65
C LYS A 65 2.23 19.75 -17.89
N SER A 66 3.04 18.69 -17.99
CA SER A 66 3.93 18.46 -19.13
C SER A 66 3.18 18.20 -20.45
N GLU A 67 1.93 17.73 -20.37
CA GLU A 67 1.06 17.50 -21.52
C GLU A 67 0.26 18.75 -21.94
N GLY A 68 0.46 19.89 -21.26
CA GLY A 68 -0.26 21.13 -21.52
C GLY A 68 -1.65 21.20 -20.90
N ALA A 69 -2.00 20.30 -19.99
CA ALA A 69 -3.28 20.37 -19.28
C ALA A 69 -3.29 21.56 -18.30
N PRO A 70 -4.40 22.31 -18.18
CA PRO A 70 -4.50 23.42 -17.24
C PRO A 70 -4.67 22.90 -15.80
N VAL A 71 -3.56 22.69 -15.10
CA VAL A 71 -3.53 22.16 -13.71
C VAL A 71 -3.54 23.25 -12.63
N ALA A 72 -3.82 24.50 -12.98
CA ALA A 72 -3.70 25.66 -12.07
C ALA A 72 -4.57 25.57 -10.80
N GLY A 73 -5.62 24.74 -10.79
CA GLY A 73 -6.49 24.50 -9.63
C GLY A 73 -6.21 23.19 -8.88
N ILE A 74 -5.23 22.39 -9.29
CA ILE A 74 -4.94 21.09 -8.65
C ILE A 74 -3.70 21.24 -7.78
N SER A 75 -3.85 21.08 -6.47
CA SER A 75 -2.71 21.06 -5.54
C SER A 75 -1.81 19.85 -5.84
N PRO A 76 -0.49 20.04 -6.00
CA PRO A 76 0.46 18.94 -6.12
C PRO A 76 0.77 18.28 -4.77
N ILE A 77 0.22 18.82 -3.67
CA ILE A 77 0.39 18.33 -2.30
C ILE A 77 -0.90 17.66 -1.87
N LEU A 78 -0.78 16.47 -1.26
CA LEU A 78 -1.93 15.71 -0.79
C LEU A 78 -2.33 16.24 0.58
N ASP A 79 -3.39 17.03 0.63
CA ASP A 79 -3.92 17.55 1.87
C ASP A 79 -4.55 16.41 2.68
N SER A 80 -4.03 16.19 3.89
CA SER A 80 -4.57 15.18 4.81
C SER A 80 -6.03 15.49 5.12
N GLY A 81 -6.89 14.49 4.93
CA GLY A 81 -8.34 14.62 5.15
C GLY A 81 -9.12 15.30 4.05
N SER A 82 -8.47 15.64 2.94
CA SER A 82 -9.18 15.93 1.71
C SER A 82 -9.97 14.71 1.21
N GLU A 83 -11.00 14.96 0.41
CA GLU A 83 -11.75 13.90 -0.26
C GLU A 83 -10.84 13.02 -1.14
N LEU A 84 -9.81 13.62 -1.75
CA LEU A 84 -8.80 12.90 -2.52
C LEU A 84 -7.96 11.96 -1.65
N ASP A 85 -7.48 12.41 -0.50
CA ASP A 85 -6.74 11.55 0.44
C ASP A 85 -7.62 10.38 0.92
N ALA A 86 -8.90 10.64 1.23
CA ALA A 86 -9.85 9.59 1.60
C ALA A 86 -10.09 8.58 0.46
N ALA A 87 -10.25 9.05 -0.79
CA ALA A 87 -10.42 8.18 -1.96
C ALA A 87 -9.20 7.28 -2.18
N LEU A 88 -7.98 7.85 -2.08
CA LEU A 88 -6.73 7.11 -2.24
C LEU A 88 -6.50 6.12 -1.10
N LYS A 89 -6.83 6.49 0.15
CA LYS A 89 -6.80 5.58 1.31
C LYS A 89 -7.77 4.41 1.12
N GLY A 90 -9.02 4.69 0.73
CA GLY A 90 -10.03 3.67 0.47
C GLY A 90 -9.59 2.70 -0.61
N PHE A 91 -9.05 3.22 -1.72
CA PHE A 91 -8.49 2.41 -2.80
C PHE A 91 -7.35 1.52 -2.31
N GLN A 92 -6.35 2.08 -1.63
CA GLN A 92 -5.19 1.31 -1.16
C GLN A 92 -5.60 0.25 -0.15
N LEU A 93 -6.48 0.57 0.80
CA LEU A 93 -6.99 -0.37 1.78
C LEU A 93 -7.73 -1.54 1.10
N THR A 94 -8.66 -1.28 0.19
CA THR A 94 -9.37 -2.35 -0.52
C THR A 94 -8.41 -3.18 -1.40
N ASN A 95 -7.48 -2.51 -2.09
CA ASN A 95 -6.48 -3.16 -2.93
C ASN A 95 -5.57 -4.12 -2.13
N ILE A 96 -4.99 -3.63 -1.04
CA ILE A 96 -4.04 -4.43 -0.25
C ILE A 96 -4.74 -5.50 0.57
N MET A 97 -6.00 -5.31 0.99
CA MET A 97 -6.71 -6.34 1.75
C MET A 97 -6.96 -7.60 0.93
N GLY A 98 -7.46 -7.46 -0.32
CA GLY A 98 -7.63 -8.61 -1.22
C GLY A 98 -6.30 -9.32 -1.54
N PHE A 99 -5.20 -8.58 -1.54
CA PHE A 99 -3.86 -9.15 -1.72
C PHE A 99 -3.31 -9.82 -0.45
N ALA A 100 -3.45 -9.18 0.71
CA ALA A 100 -2.86 -9.56 1.99
C ALA A 100 -3.44 -10.86 2.54
N TRP A 101 -4.68 -11.20 2.23
CA TRP A 101 -5.29 -12.48 2.63
C TRP A 101 -4.50 -13.72 2.19
N ASN A 102 -3.67 -13.60 1.15
CA ASN A 102 -2.77 -14.69 0.71
C ASN A 102 -1.54 -14.91 1.62
N TYR A 103 -1.37 -14.09 2.65
CA TYR A 103 -0.22 -14.06 3.55
C TYR A 103 -0.61 -14.29 5.01
N MET A 104 -1.87 -14.63 5.30
CA MET A 104 -2.36 -14.77 6.66
C MET A 104 -3.46 -15.81 6.72
N GLU A 105 -3.56 -16.48 7.87
CA GLU A 105 -4.66 -17.39 8.17
C GLU A 105 -5.98 -16.61 8.29
N PHE A 106 -7.10 -17.28 8.05
CA PHE A 106 -8.43 -16.65 8.05
C PHE A 106 -8.74 -15.88 9.35
N GLU A 107 -8.34 -16.44 10.50
CA GLU A 107 -8.54 -15.83 11.82
C GLU A 107 -7.81 -14.48 12.00
N ASP A 108 -6.74 -14.27 11.24
CA ASP A 108 -5.88 -13.09 11.32
C ASP A 108 -6.29 -11.99 10.32
N GLN A 109 -7.13 -12.31 9.32
CA GLN A 109 -7.56 -11.39 8.28
C GLN A 109 -8.35 -10.19 8.80
N LEU A 110 -9.39 -10.44 9.61
CA LEU A 110 -10.23 -9.37 10.14
C LEU A 110 -9.51 -8.52 11.21
N PRO A 111 -8.74 -9.09 12.16
CA PRO A 111 -7.92 -8.30 13.07
C PRO A 111 -6.89 -7.42 12.34
N PHE A 112 -6.24 -7.94 11.30
CA PHE A 112 -5.31 -7.17 10.48
C PHE A 112 -6.01 -5.99 9.80
N ASP A 113 -7.15 -6.25 9.13
CA ASP A 113 -7.93 -5.20 8.46
C ASP A 113 -8.30 -4.08 9.43
N ARG A 114 -8.86 -4.42 10.59
CA ARG A 114 -9.25 -3.43 11.61
C ARG A 114 -8.07 -2.58 12.07
N GLN A 115 -6.93 -3.21 12.36
CA GLN A 115 -5.76 -2.49 12.85
C GLN A 115 -5.16 -1.59 11.77
N LEU A 116 -5.06 -2.07 10.54
CA LEU A 116 -4.56 -1.30 9.40
C LEU A 116 -5.49 -0.12 9.08
N THR A 117 -6.81 -0.36 9.07
CA THR A 117 -7.83 0.67 8.84
C THR A 117 -7.71 1.78 9.86
N ALA A 118 -7.72 1.43 11.15
CA ALA A 118 -7.60 2.40 12.24
C ALA A 118 -6.31 3.22 12.16
N ALA A 119 -5.20 2.60 11.72
CA ALA A 119 -3.92 3.28 11.56
C ALA A 119 -3.88 4.22 10.34
N VAL A 120 -4.72 3.99 9.31
CA VAL A 120 -4.80 4.83 8.10
C VAL A 120 -5.82 5.97 8.26
N GLU A 121 -6.90 5.75 9.01
CA GLU A 121 -8.08 6.63 9.10
C GLU A 121 -8.00 7.75 10.14
N SER A 122 -6.83 8.03 10.73
CA SER A 122 -6.67 8.76 12.01
C SER A 122 -7.35 10.14 12.15
N ASN A 123 -7.91 10.75 11.10
CA ASN A 123 -8.67 12.02 11.15
C ASN A 123 -10.02 12.02 10.37
N ASP A 124 -10.28 11.06 9.45
CA ASP A 124 -11.37 11.16 8.44
C ASP A 124 -12.05 9.80 8.13
N GLY A 125 -12.21 8.96 9.15
CA GLY A 125 -12.66 7.56 8.99
C GLY A 125 -13.98 7.40 8.23
N ASP A 126 -14.94 8.31 8.40
CA ASP A 126 -16.25 8.20 7.76
C ASP A 126 -16.19 8.33 6.23
N ILE A 127 -15.34 9.22 5.69
CA ILE A 127 -15.22 9.42 4.24
C ILE A 127 -14.42 8.25 3.63
N THR A 128 -13.35 7.83 4.30
CA THR A 128 -12.52 6.70 3.85
C THR A 128 -13.35 5.42 3.79
N LYS A 129 -14.21 5.18 4.80
CA LYS A 129 -15.13 4.05 4.84
C LYS A 129 -16.10 4.02 3.67
N ARG A 130 -16.67 5.17 3.28
CA ARG A 130 -17.56 5.25 2.10
C ARG A 130 -16.86 4.81 0.82
N TYR A 131 -15.61 5.22 0.61
CA TYR A 131 -14.83 4.75 -0.53
C TYR A 131 -14.52 3.26 -0.45
N ARG A 132 -14.19 2.74 0.74
CA ARG A 132 -13.98 1.30 0.93
C ARG A 132 -15.22 0.48 0.58
N GLU A 133 -16.39 0.91 1.03
CA GLU A 133 -17.67 0.27 0.72
C GLU A 133 -17.94 0.30 -0.79
N ARG A 134 -17.71 1.44 -1.45
CA ARG A 134 -17.84 1.56 -2.91
C ARG A 134 -16.93 0.62 -3.68
N TYR A 135 -15.71 0.41 -3.19
CA TYR A 135 -14.70 -0.40 -3.84
C TYR A 135 -14.77 -1.89 -3.49
N LEU A 136 -15.59 -2.26 -2.50
CA LEU A 136 -15.60 -3.59 -1.88
C LEU A 136 -15.79 -4.72 -2.90
N ASP A 137 -16.70 -4.53 -3.86
CA ASP A 137 -17.02 -5.52 -4.89
C ASP A 137 -15.86 -5.78 -5.86
N CYS A 138 -14.85 -4.91 -5.88
CA CYS A 138 -13.65 -5.12 -6.70
C CYS A 138 -12.69 -6.16 -6.09
N GLN A 139 -12.83 -6.51 -4.81
CA GLN A 139 -12.06 -7.59 -4.15
C GLN A 139 -10.54 -7.50 -4.31
N GLY A 140 -9.98 -6.30 -4.45
CA GLY A 140 -8.54 -6.09 -4.66
C GLY A 140 -8.07 -6.29 -6.12
N ILE A 141 -8.98 -6.46 -7.08
CA ILE A 141 -8.66 -6.52 -8.51
C ILE A 141 -8.32 -5.12 -9.01
N ILE A 142 -7.03 -4.92 -9.32
CA ILE A 142 -6.49 -3.61 -9.70
C ILE A 142 -7.24 -3.00 -10.89
N ASP A 143 -7.54 -3.77 -11.93
CA ASP A 143 -8.16 -3.22 -13.15
C ASP A 143 -9.55 -2.65 -12.88
N LEU A 144 -10.34 -3.32 -12.02
CA LEU A 144 -11.66 -2.83 -11.59
C LEU A 144 -11.52 -1.64 -10.63
N LEU A 145 -10.67 -1.76 -9.61
CA LEU A 145 -10.45 -0.66 -8.65
C LEU A 145 -9.96 0.62 -9.34
N SER A 146 -9.15 0.46 -10.39
CA SER A 146 -8.52 1.59 -11.07
C SER A 146 -9.51 2.41 -11.89
N SER A 147 -10.54 1.79 -12.47
CA SER A 147 -11.59 2.55 -13.16
C SER A 147 -12.41 3.39 -12.18
N PHE A 148 -12.84 2.78 -11.06
CA PHE A 148 -13.58 3.50 -10.02
C PHE A 148 -12.78 4.67 -9.44
N LEU A 149 -11.52 4.43 -9.06
CA LEU A 149 -10.69 5.50 -8.50
C LEU A 149 -10.39 6.59 -9.54
N ALA A 150 -10.17 6.25 -10.81
CA ALA A 150 -9.95 7.26 -11.86
C ALA A 150 -11.17 8.18 -12.05
N GLU A 151 -12.39 7.62 -12.01
CA GLU A 151 -13.64 8.39 -12.02
C GLU A 151 -13.75 9.30 -10.80
N ASP A 152 -13.42 8.79 -9.62
CA ASP A 152 -13.47 9.56 -8.38
C ASP A 152 -12.46 10.71 -8.36
N ILE A 153 -11.21 10.46 -8.76
CA ILE A 153 -10.19 11.51 -8.89
C ILE A 153 -10.64 12.57 -9.88
N HIS A 154 -11.19 12.15 -11.02
CA HIS A 154 -11.70 13.09 -12.01
C HIS A 154 -12.82 13.97 -11.43
N ARG A 155 -13.80 13.37 -10.74
CA ARG A 155 -14.88 14.13 -10.09
C ARG A 155 -14.35 15.09 -9.03
N ILE A 156 -13.42 14.65 -8.20
CA ILE A 156 -12.85 15.44 -7.10
C ILE A 156 -12.08 16.65 -7.64
N TRP A 157 -11.28 16.45 -8.69
CA TRP A 157 -10.57 17.57 -9.31
C TRP A 157 -11.51 18.52 -10.06
N GLY A 158 -12.63 18.02 -10.60
CA GLY A 158 -13.73 18.80 -11.18
C GLY A 158 -13.40 19.54 -12.49
N TYR A 159 -12.18 20.03 -12.66
CA TYR A 159 -11.67 20.76 -13.83
C TYR A 159 -10.16 20.51 -14.01
N PRO A 160 -9.63 20.51 -15.26
CA PRO A 160 -10.33 20.63 -16.54
C PRO A 160 -11.17 19.41 -16.88
N GLU A 161 -12.14 19.60 -17.77
CA GLU A 161 -12.85 18.48 -18.37
C GLU A 161 -11.82 17.61 -19.13
N PRO A 162 -11.64 16.34 -18.73
CA PRO A 162 -10.50 15.56 -19.13
C PRO A 162 -10.66 15.09 -20.57
N GLY A 163 -9.73 15.50 -21.42
CA GLY A 163 -9.54 14.90 -22.73
C GLY A 163 -9.20 13.40 -22.62
N ALA A 164 -9.36 12.67 -23.73
CA ALA A 164 -9.10 11.21 -23.76
C ALA A 164 -7.68 10.83 -23.30
N LYS A 165 -6.69 11.69 -23.58
CA LYS A 165 -5.29 11.51 -23.17
C LYS A 165 -5.13 11.56 -21.65
N PHE A 166 -5.75 12.53 -21.01
CA PHE A 166 -5.78 12.66 -19.55
C PHE A 166 -6.40 11.43 -18.90
N LYS A 167 -7.57 10.97 -19.38
CA LYS A 167 -8.27 9.81 -18.80
C LYS A 167 -7.39 8.55 -18.87
N ARG A 168 -6.70 8.36 -19.99
CA ARG A 168 -5.75 7.26 -20.17
C ARG A 168 -4.55 7.37 -19.23
N ALA A 169 -3.94 8.55 -19.13
CA ALA A 169 -2.80 8.79 -18.24
C ALA A 169 -3.18 8.56 -16.77
N LEU A 170 -4.33 9.07 -16.34
CA LEU A 170 -4.87 8.86 -14.99
C LEU A 170 -5.13 7.38 -14.73
N GLY A 171 -5.78 6.67 -15.67
CA GLY A 171 -6.00 5.22 -15.55
C GLY A 171 -4.69 4.44 -15.36
N ASN A 172 -3.66 4.74 -16.17
CA ASN A 172 -2.33 4.11 -16.04
C ASN A 172 -1.64 4.43 -14.70
N ALA A 173 -1.75 5.69 -14.25
CA ALA A 173 -1.20 6.11 -12.97
C ALA A 173 -1.89 5.38 -11.80
N VAL A 174 -3.21 5.21 -11.86
CA VAL A 174 -3.97 4.51 -10.81
C VAL A 174 -3.63 3.02 -10.78
N ILE A 175 -3.51 2.37 -11.95
CA ILE A 175 -3.02 0.98 -12.04
C ILE A 175 -1.62 0.86 -11.40
N THR A 176 -0.75 1.83 -11.68
CA THR A 176 0.61 1.88 -11.12
C THR A 176 0.58 1.98 -9.60
N LEU A 177 -0.25 2.87 -9.03
CA LEU A 177 -0.47 2.97 -7.59
C LEU A 177 -0.95 1.63 -7.02
N GLY A 178 -1.91 0.97 -7.67
CA GLY A 178 -2.41 -0.34 -7.26
C GLY A 178 -1.31 -1.41 -7.20
N ILE A 179 -0.48 -1.50 -8.24
CA ILE A 179 0.62 -2.47 -8.30
C ILE A 179 1.68 -2.16 -7.24
N LEU A 180 2.03 -0.88 -7.05
CA LEU A 180 3.00 -0.46 -6.04
C LEU A 180 2.52 -0.80 -4.63
N SER A 181 1.26 -0.55 -4.30
CA SER A 181 0.73 -0.87 -2.98
C SER A 181 0.72 -2.37 -2.69
N GLN A 182 0.41 -3.22 -3.68
CA GLN A 182 0.56 -4.68 -3.52
C GLN A 182 2.03 -5.11 -3.39
N ALA A 183 2.93 -4.51 -4.18
CA ALA A 183 4.37 -4.80 -4.11
C ALA A 183 4.97 -4.39 -2.76
N THR A 184 4.58 -3.24 -2.25
CA THR A 184 4.96 -2.76 -0.92
C THR A 184 4.43 -3.66 0.18
N THR A 185 3.18 -4.13 0.06
CA THR A 185 2.61 -5.12 0.99
C THR A 185 3.45 -6.40 1.01
N ALA A 186 3.75 -6.96 -0.16
CA ALA A 186 4.62 -8.15 -0.27
C ALA A 186 6.00 -7.90 0.35
N SER A 187 6.61 -6.75 0.09
CA SER A 187 7.91 -6.35 0.64
C SER A 187 7.89 -6.26 2.17
N VAL A 188 6.87 -5.61 2.74
CA VAL A 188 6.69 -5.47 4.20
C VAL A 188 6.49 -6.84 4.85
N PHE A 189 5.82 -7.76 4.17
CA PHE A 189 5.62 -9.15 4.61
C PHE A 189 6.84 -10.06 4.36
N GLY A 190 7.93 -9.52 3.78
CA GLY A 190 9.17 -10.26 3.53
C GLY A 190 9.22 -11.03 2.20
N ASP A 191 8.21 -10.93 1.36
CA ASP A 191 8.14 -11.60 0.05
C ASP A 191 8.75 -10.74 -1.07
N THR A 192 10.08 -10.67 -1.06
CA THR A 192 10.85 -9.92 -2.06
C THR A 192 10.70 -10.48 -3.48
N LYS A 193 10.34 -11.76 -3.63
CA LYS A 193 10.13 -12.39 -4.94
C LYS A 193 8.85 -11.86 -5.58
N THR A 194 7.75 -11.84 -4.83
CA THR A 194 6.48 -11.30 -5.32
C THR A 194 6.58 -9.78 -5.53
N GLU A 195 7.26 -9.06 -4.64
CA GLU A 195 7.56 -7.63 -4.84
C GLU A 195 8.22 -7.38 -6.20
N ARG A 196 9.32 -8.09 -6.51
CA ARG A 196 10.04 -7.96 -7.78
C ARG A 196 9.16 -8.34 -8.96
N LYS A 197 8.35 -9.40 -8.84
CA LYS A 197 7.42 -9.84 -9.89
C LYS A 197 6.40 -8.75 -10.21
N LEU A 198 5.80 -8.13 -9.19
CA LEU A 198 4.83 -7.05 -9.36
C LEU A 198 5.47 -5.81 -9.99
N LYS A 199 6.63 -5.38 -9.49
CA LYS A 199 7.36 -4.21 -10.03
C LYS A 199 7.80 -4.40 -11.49
N ARG A 200 8.06 -5.63 -11.95
CA ARG A 200 8.36 -5.89 -13.37
C ARG A 200 7.18 -5.58 -14.29
N ARG A 201 5.94 -5.66 -13.80
CA ARG A 201 4.74 -5.31 -14.59
C ARG A 201 4.68 -3.82 -14.92
N LEU A 202 5.40 -2.97 -14.19
CA LEU A 202 5.48 -1.53 -14.41
C LEU A 202 6.54 -1.12 -15.44
N ARG A 203 7.38 -2.06 -15.90
CA ARG A 203 8.45 -1.81 -16.88
C ARG A 203 8.05 -2.18 -18.31
N VAL A 204 6.80 -2.58 -18.50
CA VAL A 204 6.18 -2.88 -19.79
C VAL A 204 5.45 -1.64 -20.25
#